data_AF-A0A9D6A1U5-F1
#
_entry.id   AF-A0A9D6A1U5-F1
#
_cell.length_a   1.000
_cell.length_b   1.000
_cell.length_c   1.000
_cell.angle_alpha   90.00
_cell.angle_beta   90.00
_cell.angle_gamma   90.00
#
_symmetry.space_group_name_H-M   'P 1'
#
loop_
_entity.id
_entity.type
_entity.pdbx_description
1 polymer ?
#
loop_
_entity_poly.entity_id
_entity_poly.type
_entity_poly.pdbx_seq_one_letter_code
_entity_poly.pdbx_strand_id
1 'polypeptide(L)'
;MISFDKFVARDLVERGVRLALDNPQQVITIEFNELDLYIELVLDERDRNDHAFVDSLPDMALSDIERKLAGLEPRLVTVKRYSRLVLRG
;
A
#
# COMPACT_ATOMS: atom_id res chain seq x y z
N MET A 1 -8.74 -10.90 -16.95
CA MET A 1 -9.10 -9.92 -15.91
C MET A 1 -8.31 -10.33 -14.68
N ILE A 2 -7.37 -9.51 -14.22
CA ILE A 2 -6.60 -9.83 -13.02
C ILE A 2 -7.57 -9.66 -11.85
N SER A 3 -7.75 -10.72 -11.07
CA SER A 3 -8.69 -10.70 -9.94
C SER A 3 -7.96 -10.13 -8.73
N PHE A 4 -8.51 -9.08 -8.12
CA PHE A 4 -8.01 -8.55 -6.86
C PHE A 4 -8.40 -9.50 -5.73
N ASP A 5 -7.44 -10.27 -5.22
CA ASP A 5 -7.64 -11.07 -4.00
C ASP A 5 -7.43 -10.19 -2.76
N LYS A 6 -8.54 -9.83 -2.11
CA LYS A 6 -8.53 -8.99 -0.91
C LYS A 6 -7.80 -9.64 0.26
N PHE A 7 -7.82 -10.97 0.38
CA PHE A 7 -7.18 -11.65 1.50
C PHE A 7 -5.65 -11.61 1.36
N VAL A 8 -5.15 -11.92 0.17
CA VAL A 8 -3.72 -11.81 -0.13
C VAL A 8 -3.25 -10.37 -0.01
N ALA A 9 -4.02 -9.42 -0.56
CA ALA A 9 -3.68 -8.02 -0.46
C ALA A 9 -3.62 -7.54 0.99
N ARG A 10 -4.57 -7.98 1.83
CA ARG A 10 -4.60 -7.65 3.25
C ARG A 10 -3.36 -8.15 3.99
N ASP A 11 -2.99 -9.42 3.79
CA ASP A 11 -1.79 -10.00 4.43
C ASP A 11 -0.52 -9.25 4.04
N LEU A 12 -0.38 -8.87 2.76
CA LEU A 12 0.75 -8.06 2.29
C LEU A 12 0.79 -6.68 2.94
N VAL A 13 -0.36 -6.00 3.04
CA VAL A 13 -0.43 -4.70 3.72
C VAL A 13 -0.10 -4.84 5.20
N GLU A 14 -0.69 -5.80 5.91
CA GLU A 14 -0.43 -6.02 7.34
C GLU A 14 1.05 -6.29 7.62
N ARG A 15 1.72 -7.06 6.77
CA ARG A 15 3.18 -7.28 6.85
C ARG A 15 3.97 -6.00 6.59
N GLY A 16 3.59 -5.22 5.59
CA GLY A 16 4.23 -3.94 5.29
C GLY A 16 4.07 -2.92 6.42
N VAL A 17 2.90 -2.86 7.06
CA VAL A 17 2.66 -2.03 8.25
C VAL A 17 3.57 -2.48 9.39
N ARG A 18 3.67 -3.79 9.68
CA ARG A 18 4.62 -4.30 10.70
C ARG A 18 6.07 -3.90 10.40
N LEU A 19 6.51 -4.05 9.15
CA LEU A 19 7.84 -3.61 8.74
C LEU A 19 8.06 -2.11 8.94
N ALA A 20 7.06 -1.28 8.67
CA ALA A 20 7.15 0.17 8.88
C ALA A 20 7.18 0.54 10.37
N LEU A 21 6.47 -0.21 11.22
CA LEU A 21 6.54 -0.06 12.68
C LEU A 21 7.93 -0.43 13.21
N ASP A 22 8.57 -1.45 12.65
CA ASP A 22 9.91 -1.88 13.06
C ASP A 22 11.03 -0.96 12.53
N ASN A 23 10.76 -0.20 11.46
CA ASN A 23 11.73 0.66 10.77
C ASN A 23 11.20 2.10 10.63
N PRO A 24 11.17 2.88 11.74
CA PRO A 24 10.60 4.23 11.73
C PRO A 24 11.33 5.14 10.73
N GLN A 25 10.56 6.05 10.11
CA GLN A 25 11.04 7.02 9.12
C GLN A 25 11.61 6.42 7.82
N GLN A 26 11.59 5.09 7.66
CA GLN A 26 11.97 4.43 6.42
C GLN A 26 10.76 4.26 5.50
N VAL A 27 11.00 4.38 4.20
CA VAL A 27 10.00 4.08 3.18
C VAL A 27 9.92 2.58 3.00
N ILE A 28 8.81 1.99 3.43
CA ILE A 28 8.46 0.61 3.14
C ILE A 28 7.63 0.59 1.87
N THR A 29 8.08 -0.19 0.89
CA THR A 29 7.37 -0.40 -0.37
C THR A 29 6.66 -1.75 -0.33
N ILE A 30 5.34 -1.74 -0.55
CA ILE A 30 4.49 -2.93 -0.58
C ILE A 30 4.05 -3.14 -2.02
N GLU A 31 4.54 -4.21 -2.64
CA GLU A 31 4.37 -4.49 -4.07
C GLU A 31 3.20 -5.44 -4.32
N PHE A 32 2.30 -5.06 -5.23
CA PHE A 32 1.21 -5.89 -5.73
C PHE A 32 1.43 -6.17 -7.22
N ASN A 33 2.37 -7.06 -7.50
CA ASN A 33 2.87 -7.32 -8.86
C ASN A 33 1.77 -7.72 -9.84
N GLU A 34 0.81 -8.52 -9.41
CA GLU A 34 -0.32 -8.90 -10.26
C GLU A 34 -1.16 -7.69 -10.66
N LEU A 35 -1.30 -6.70 -9.78
CA LEU A 35 -2.13 -5.52 -10.02
C LEU A 35 -1.39 -4.40 -10.74
N ASP A 36 -0.08 -4.56 -10.98
CA ASP A 36 0.81 -3.51 -11.47
C ASP A 36 0.78 -2.25 -10.57
N LEU A 37 0.71 -2.46 -9.25
CA LEU A 37 0.59 -1.43 -8.23
C LEU A 37 1.62 -1.61 -7.12
N TYR A 38 1.96 -0.52 -6.44
CA TYR A 38 2.68 -0.55 -5.19
C TYR A 38 2.20 0.56 -4.25
N ILE A 39 2.42 0.36 -2.96
CA ILE A 39 2.17 1.36 -1.90
C ILE A 39 3.51 1.76 -1.30
N GLU A 40 3.68 3.06 -1.07
CA GLU A 40 4.75 3.56 -0.21
C GLU A 40 4.16 3.93 1.15
N LEU A 41 4.73 3.36 2.21
CA LEU A 41 4.34 3.61 3.59
C LEU A 41 5.55 4.13 4.37
N VAL A 42 5.36 5.23 5.09
CA VAL A 42 6.31 5.75 6.06
C VAL A 42 5.53 6.01 7.34
N LEU A 43 6.01 5.48 8.46
CA LEU A 43 5.46 5.77 9.78
C LEU A 43 6.51 6.50 10.61
N ASP A 44 6.14 7.65 11.15
CA ASP A 44 6.98 8.37 12.09
C ASP A 44 6.75 7.90 13.54
N GLU A 45 7.49 8.46 14.51
CA GLU A 45 7.35 8.08 15.91
C GLU A 45 5.98 8.42 16.50
N ARG A 46 5.30 9.46 15.97
CA ARG A 46 3.99 9.87 16.44
C ARG A 46 2.93 8.89 15.94
N ASP A 47 2.98 8.51 14.67
CA ASP A 47 2.05 7.56 14.06
C ASP A 47 2.08 6.21 14.79
N ARG A 48 3.27 5.74 15.17
CA ARG A 48 3.47 4.48 15.91
C ARG A 48 2.79 4.44 17.28
N ASN A 49 2.63 5.60 17.91
CA ASN A 49 1.97 5.70 19.22
C ASN A 49 0.44 5.83 19.09
N ASP A 50 -0.08 6.02 17.88
CA ASP A 50 -1.51 6.01 17.60
C ASP A 50 -1.96 4.60 17.14
N HIS A 51 -2.29 3.76 18.12
CA HIS A 51 -2.75 2.40 17.86
C HIS A 51 -4.00 2.35 16.98
N ALA A 52 -4.92 3.31 17.12
CA ALA A 52 -6.14 3.34 16.32
C ALA A 52 -5.83 3.63 14.84
N PHE A 53 -4.90 4.55 14.59
CA PHE A 53 -4.40 4.80 13.24
C PHE A 53 -3.69 3.57 12.67
N VAL A 54 -2.75 2.97 13.41
CA VAL A 54 -1.99 1.80 12.95
C VAL A 54 -2.90 0.61 12.63
N ASP A 55 -3.87 0.32 13.50
CA ASP A 55 -4.80 -0.81 13.33
C ASP A 55 -5.74 -0.62 12.13
N SER A 56 -6.00 0.63 11.73
CA SER A 56 -6.87 0.95 10.59
C SER A 56 -6.14 1.08 9.25
N LEU A 57 -4.79 1.17 9.24
CA LEU A 57 -3.98 1.27 8.02
C LEU A 57 -4.28 0.16 6.99
N PRO A 58 -4.39 -1.13 7.37
CA PRO A 58 -4.69 -2.19 6.41
C PRO A 58 -6.00 -1.96 5.66
N ASP A 59 -7.07 -1.62 6.39
CA ASP A 59 -8.39 -1.40 5.80
C ASP A 59 -8.41 -0.14 4.94
N MET A 60 -7.73 0.93 5.37
CA MET A 60 -7.56 2.17 4.58
C MET A 60 -6.83 1.92 3.26
N ALA A 61 -5.70 1.20 3.31
CA ALA A 61 -4.91 0.86 2.13
C ALA A 61 -5.70 -0.01 1.14
N LEU A 62 -6.42 -1.02 1.62
CA LEU A 62 -7.26 -1.86 0.78
C LEU A 62 -8.36 -1.07 0.08
N SER A 63 -9.04 -0.18 0.81
CA SER A 63 -10.06 0.70 0.22
C SER A 63 -9.46 1.57 -0.89
N ASP A 64 -8.26 2.09 -0.71
CA ASP A 64 -7.59 2.93 -1.70
C ASP A 64 -7.01 2.15 -2.89
N ILE A 65 -6.58 0.89 -2.70
CA ILE A 65 -6.25 -0.02 -3.81
C ILE A 65 -7.50 -0.24 -4.67
N GLU A 66 -8.65 -0.56 -4.05
CA GLU A 66 -9.91 -0.76 -4.78
C GLU A 66 -10.32 0.48 -5.57
N ARG A 67 -10.16 1.66 -4.97
CA ARG A 67 -10.39 2.94 -5.66
C ARG A 67 -9.45 3.10 -6.86
N LYS A 68 -8.15 2.84 -6.69
CA LYS A 68 -7.17 2.96 -7.79
C LYS A 68 -7.44 1.97 -8.91
N LEU A 69 -7.87 0.75 -8.58
CA LEU A 69 -8.29 -0.27 -9.55
C LEU A 69 -9.57 0.15 -10.31
N ALA A 70 -10.48 0.87 -9.65
CA ALA A 70 -11.66 1.47 -10.26
C ALA A 70 -11.36 2.77 -11.05
N GLY A 71 -10.10 3.17 -11.18
CA GLY A 71 -9.70 4.40 -11.87
C GLY A 71 -9.94 5.69 -11.08
N LEU A 72 -10.21 5.58 -9.77
CA LEU A 72 -10.40 6.71 -8.87
C LEU A 72 -9.10 7.03 -8.14
N GLU A 73 -8.97 8.27 -7.67
CA GLU A 73 -7.83 8.63 -6.83
C GLU A 73 -7.94 8.06 -5.40
N PRO A 74 -6.82 7.57 -4.83
CA PRO A 74 -6.69 7.23 -3.42
C PRO A 74 -6.96 8.46 -2.54
N ARG A 75 -7.39 8.23 -1.29
CA ARG A 75 -7.77 9.31 -0.36
C ARG A 75 -6.81 9.45 0.82
N LEU A 76 -6.25 8.34 1.27
CA LEU A 76 -5.59 8.19 2.56
C LEU A 76 -4.20 7.61 2.41
N VAL A 77 -3.99 6.72 1.43
CA VAL A 77 -2.73 6.02 1.20
C VAL A 77 -2.23 6.31 -0.21
N THR A 78 -0.92 6.49 -0.35
CA THR A 78 -0.29 6.70 -1.65
C THR A 78 -0.19 5.38 -2.40
N VAL A 79 -1.13 5.13 -3.32
CA VAL A 79 -1.12 3.95 -4.21
C VAL A 79 -0.62 4.35 -5.59
N LYS A 80 0.51 3.80 -6.01
CA LYS A 80 1.19 4.13 -7.28
C LYS A 80 1.10 2.96 -8.26
N ARG A 81 1.11 3.28 -9.56
CA ARG A 81 1.28 2.30 -10.65
C ARG A 81 2.76 2.14 -10.92
N TYR A 82 3.20 0.95 -11.32
CA TYR A 82 4.55 0.84 -11.85
C TYR A 82 4.69 1.71 -13.10
N SER A 83 5.76 2.48 -13.15
CA SER A 83 6.09 3.27 -14.33
C SER A 83 6.73 2.32 -15.35
N ARG A 84 5.98 1.92 -16.38
CA ARG A 84 6.54 1.10 -17.45
C ARG A 84 7.33 1.97 -18.44
N LEU A 85 8.65 1.92 -18.39
CA LEU A 85 9.50 2.44 -19.46
C LEU A 85 9.59 1.37 -20.57
N VAL A 86 9.13 1.70 -21.79
CA VAL A 86 9.31 0.85 -22.97
C VAL A 86 10.31 1.51 -23.89
N LEU A 87 11.52 0.96 -23.99
CA LEU A 87 12.51 1.33 -25.00
C LEU A 87 12.23 0.51 -26.27
N ARG A 88 12.04 1.18 -27.41
CA ARG A 88 11.93 0.53 -28.73
C ARG A 88 13.05 1.08 -29.63
N GLY A 89 13.73 0.19 -30.34
CA GLY A 89 14.72 0.51 -31.38
C GLY A 89 14.17 0.16 -32.76
#